data_AF-A0A6P0S9U3-F1
#
_entry.id   AF-A0A6P0S9U3-F1
#
_cell.length_a   1.000
_cell.length_b   1.000
_cell.length_c   1.000
_cell.angle_alpha   90.00
_cell.angle_beta   90.00
_cell.angle_gamma   90.00
#
_symmetry.space_group_name_H-M   'P 1'
#
loop_
_entity.id
_entity.type
_entity.pdbx_description
1 polymer ?
#
loop_
_entity_poly.entity_id
_entity_poly.type
_entity_poly.pdbx_seq_one_letter_code
_entity_poly.pdbx_strand_id
1 'polypeptide(L)' 'MREQELCVCDLCDRLNVRQSKLSFHLKTLKDAGILRSRQQGKWIYLQPQEGSHRIL' A
#
# COMPACT_ATOMS: atom_id res chain seq x y z
N MET A 1 16.25 -3.93 -9.61
CA MET A 1 15.82 -3.54 -8.26
C MET A 1 14.32 -3.81 -8.14
N ARG A 2 13.88 -4.75 -7.29
CA ARG A 2 12.45 -5.01 -7.01
C ARG A 2 12.06 -4.28 -5.72
N GLU A 3 12.07 -2.95 -5.76
CA GLU A 3 12.13 -2.09 -4.56
C GLU A 3 10.80 -1.46 -4.12
N GLN A 4 9.65 -1.89 -4.60
CA GLN A 4 8.42 -1.12 -4.36
C GLN A 4 7.36 -1.84 -3.53
N GLU A 5 7.70 -2.97 -2.89
CA GLU A 5 6.81 -3.61 -1.93
C GLU A 5 7.05 -3.05 -0.51
N LEU A 6 6.08 -2.34 0.05
CA LEU A 6 6.12 -1.80 1.42
C LEU A 6 5.16 -2.56 2.33
N CYS A 7 5.60 -2.92 3.54
CA CYS A 7 4.71 -3.52 4.53
C CYS A 7 3.75 -2.47 5.09
N VAL A 8 2.48 -2.85 5.31
CA VAL A 8 1.48 -1.98 5.95
C VAL A 8 1.94 -1.52 7.35
N CYS A 9 2.62 -2.39 8.10
CA CYS A 9 3.13 -2.05 9.43
C CYS A 9 4.20 -0.95 9.35
N ASP A 10 5.17 -1.08 8.43
CA ASP A 10 6.20 -0.06 8.21
C ASP A 10 5.59 1.29 7.79
N LEU A 11 4.53 1.29 6.98
CA LEU A 11 3.81 2.52 6.63
C LEU A 11 3.08 3.14 7.81
N CYS A 12 2.51 2.35 8.71
CA CYS A 12 1.87 2.87 9.93
C CYS A 12 2.88 3.62 10.79
N ASP A 13 4.07 3.04 10.97
CA ASP A 13 5.14 3.62 11.77
C ASP A 13 5.71 4.87 11.11
N ARG A 14 6.00 4.82 9.80
CA ARG A 14 6.57 5.96 9.05
C ARG A 14 5.62 7.16 8.95
N LEU A 15 4.33 6.91 8.79
CA LEU A 15 3.32 7.96 8.68
C LEU A 15 2.76 8.38 10.05
N ASN A 16 3.12 7.67 11.13
CA ASN A 16 2.55 7.84 12.46
C ASN A 16 1.00 7.80 12.45
N VAL A 17 0.44 6.90 11.64
CA VAL A 17 -1.02 6.73 11.47
C VAL A 17 -1.42 5.37 12.03
N ARG A 18 -2.53 5.33 12.76
CA ARG A 18 -3.12 4.07 13.24
C ARG A 18 -3.47 3.14 12.07
N GLN A 19 -3.16 1.86 12.21
CA GLN A 19 -3.37 0.86 11.17
C GLN A 19 -4.80 0.81 10.61
N SER A 20 -5.82 1.02 11.45
CA SER A 20 -7.22 1.07 11.00
C SER A 20 -7.51 2.23 10.04
N LYS A 21 -6.97 3.42 10.33
CA LYS A 21 -7.08 4.60 9.46
C LYS A 21 -6.29 4.41 8.18
N LEU A 22 -5.06 3.91 8.28
CA LEU A 22 -4.23 3.66 7.11
C LEU A 22 -4.89 2.61 6.19
N SER A 23 -5.39 1.51 6.74
CA SER A 23 -6.08 0.46 5.98
C SER A 23 -7.28 0.99 5.18
N PHE A 24 -8.01 1.96 5.74
CA PHE A 24 -9.11 2.62 5.03
C PHE A 24 -8.63 3.36 3.78
N HIS A 25 -7.61 4.21 3.90
CA HIS A 25 -7.04 4.94 2.76
C HIS A 25 -6.42 4.00 1.72
N LEU A 26 -5.72 2.96 2.16
CA LEU A 26 -5.11 1.97 1.28
C LEU A 26 -6.16 1.19 0.49
N LYS A 27 -7.33 0.90 1.09
CA LYS A 27 -8.45 0.29 0.37
C LYS A 27 -8.92 1.19 -0.78
N THR A 28 -9.09 2.49 -0.53
CA THR A 28 -9.45 3.44 -1.59
C THR A 28 -8.44 3.45 -2.74
N LEU A 29 -7.15 3.45 -2.43
CA LEU A 29 -6.09 3.43 -3.45
C LEU A 29 -6.04 2.10 -4.24
N LYS A 30 -6.35 0.97 -3.58
CA LYS A 30 -6.49 -0.32 -4.25
C LYS A 30 -7.71 -0.35 -5.16
N ASP A 31 -8.86 0.14 -4.67
CA ASP A 31 -10.11 0.19 -5.43
C ASP A 31 -9.99 1.11 -6.64
N ALA A 32 -9.15 2.16 -6.55
CA ALA A 32 -8.79 3.03 -7.67
C ALA A 32 -7.76 2.42 -8.64
N GLY A 33 -7.26 1.21 -8.39
CA GLY A 33 -6.24 0.56 -9.24
C GLY A 33 -4.86 1.22 -9.18
N ILE A 34 -4.56 1.94 -8.09
CA ILE A 34 -3.27 2.61 -7.88
C ILE A 34 -2.30 1.68 -7.14
N LEU A 35 -2.82 0.84 -6.24
CA LEU A 35 -2.04 -0.10 -5.45
C LEU A 35 -2.49 -1.54 -5.67
N ARG A 36 -1.53 -2.46 -5.67
CA ARG A 36 -1.77 -3.90 -5.48
C ARG A 36 -1.30 -4.29 -4.10
N SER A 37 -1.96 -5.29 -3.51
CA SER A 37 -1.53 -5.87 -2.24
C SER A 37 -1.22 -7.34 -2.38
N ARG A 38 -0.13 -7.80 -1.76
CA ARG A 38 0.19 -9.23 -1.60
C ARG A 38 0.21 -9.58 -0.13
N GLN A 39 -0.46 -10.65 0.25
CA GLN A 39 -0.33 -11.22 1.58
C GLN A 39 0.79 -12.26 1.59
N GLN A 40 1.68 -12.19 2.58
CA GLN A 40 2.72 -13.19 2.81
C GLN A 40 2.78 -13.53 4.30
N GLY A 41 2.18 -14.67 4.65
CA GLY A 41 1.94 -15.06 6.03
C GLY A 41 0.99 -14.07 6.73
N LYS A 42 1.45 -13.48 7.83
CA LYS A 42 0.70 -12.48 8.61
C LYS A 42 0.86 -11.05 8.09
N TRP A 43 1.75 -10.84 7.11
CA TRP A 43 2.12 -9.52 6.63
C TRP A 43 1.41 -9.20 5.32
N ILE A 44 1.01 -7.95 5.18
CA ILE A 44 0.45 -7.41 3.94
C ILE A 44 1.48 -6.45 3.36
N TYR A 45 1.86 -6.71 2.12
CA TYR A 45 2.75 -5.87 1.32
C TYR A 45 1.93 -5.12 0.27
N LEU A 46 2.28 -3.87 0.05
CA LEU A 46 1.67 -2.98 -0.93
C LEU A 46 2.68 -2.64 -1.99
N GLN A 47 2.25 -2.62 -3.23
CA GLN A 47 3.06 -2.18 -4.36
C GLN A 47 2.25 -1.24 -5.26
N PRO A 48 2.87 -0.21 -5.83
CA PRO A 48 2.26 0.56 -6.90
C PRO A 48 1.88 -0.35 -8.06
N GLN A 49 0.72 -0.10 -8.65
CA GLN A 49 0.35 -0.75 -9.89
C GLN A 49 1.15 -0.11 -11.04
N GLU A 50 2.01 -0.90 -11.70
CA GLU A 50 2.68 -0.47 -12.93
C GLU A 50 1.63 -0.02 -13.95
N GLY A 51 1.69 1.26 -14.35
CA GLY A 51 0.68 1.92 -15.19
C GLY A 51 -0.08 3.07 -14.50
N SER A 52 0.04 3.24 -13.17
CA SER A 52 -0.62 4.34 -12.43
C SER A 52 0.11 5.69 -12.53
N HIS A 53 1.19 5.79 -13.32
CA HIS A 53 1.83 7.05 -13.68
C HIS A 53 0.98 7.82 -14.70
N ARG A 54 -0.11 8.45 -14.23
CA ARG A 54 -0.72 9.68 -14.78
C ARG A 54 -1.88 10.09 -13.87
N ILE A 55 -1.53 10.67 -12.72
CA ILE A 55 -2.42 11.67 -12.11
C ILE A 55 -1.82 13.00 -12.55
N LEU A 56 -2.47 13.59 -13.57
CA LEU A 56 -2.25 14.87 -14.27
C LEU A 56 -0.98 15.66 -13.93
#